data_AF-A0A7C2I7H4-F1
#
_entry.id   AF-A0A7C2I7H4-F1
#
_cell.length_a   1.000
_cell.length_b   1.000
_cell.length_c   1.000
_cell.angle_alpha   90.00
_cell.angle_beta   90.00
_cell.angle_gamma   90.00
#
_symmetry.space_group_name_H-M   'P 1'
#
loop_
_entity.id
_entity.type
_entity.pdbx_description
1 polymer ?
#
loop_
_entity_poly.entity_id
_entity_poly.type
_entity_poly.pdbx_seq_one_letter_code
_entity_poly.pdbx_strand_id
1 'polypeptide(L)'
;HFSQPGPHWQPLVELLARPHAAQALRLMNEIGLLGAVLPEWRRIECLLRRDFYHRYTVDEHTLHAIRALEELSAAATGARVALARLAGQIRHPELVRFALLLHDIGKAEAHDGHIEQSLALADAAMERIQLPLIERGMIRFLISRHLDLSAALTARDPDDPATRRALAARVGTIERLEHLVLLTYADVSAVHPGAMTDWRCELLWNLYAAVRRELTREVATERIAAGSSADPERSLFLEGLPLRYLLTHADEEIDAHLALARRMGTASAAVHLARRHDVYEVTVVARDRPFLFASLAGALAAFGMNIVRGEAYTNRHGLAIDTFFFEDPARTLELNPSERERLARVLERAASGKLVVADLLKGRPSKPGRHRGGRIEPRIDFDQEASETATLIEIVARARTGLLFDLAQAISKAGCQIDVVLIDTRAHQALDVFYVTYQGGKLPPPLAEALRGELRRAASEAAADA
;
A
#
# COMPACT_ATOMS: atom_id res chain seq x y z
N HIS A 1 10.76 26.83 25.89
CA HIS A 1 10.74 26.95 24.42
C HIS A 1 9.60 26.08 23.86
N PHE A 2 9.71 24.76 23.86
CA PHE A 2 8.71 23.83 23.29
C PHE A 2 7.35 23.73 24.03
N SER A 3 7.23 24.33 25.21
CA SER A 3 5.98 24.41 25.97
C SER A 3 4.99 25.44 25.41
N GLN A 4 5.44 26.35 24.55
CA GLN A 4 4.60 27.33 23.87
C GLN A 4 4.17 26.79 22.51
N PRO A 5 2.99 27.16 21.98
CA PRO A 5 2.59 26.81 20.63
C PRO A 5 3.60 27.31 19.59
N GLY A 6 4.00 26.45 18.65
CA GLY A 6 4.97 26.79 17.62
C GLY A 6 5.08 25.72 16.53
N PRO A 7 5.69 26.04 15.38
CA PRO A 7 5.79 25.16 14.21
C PRO A 7 6.84 24.06 14.41
N HIS A 8 6.65 23.25 15.45
CA HIS A 8 7.57 22.19 15.85
C HIS A 8 7.31 20.86 15.12
N TRP A 9 6.19 20.76 14.40
CA TRP A 9 5.88 19.58 13.60
C TRP A 9 6.89 19.35 12.46
N GLN A 10 7.23 20.37 11.68
CA GLN A 10 8.12 20.20 10.52
C GLN A 10 9.50 19.63 10.90
N PRO A 11 10.20 20.12 11.94
CA PRO A 11 11.43 19.47 12.41
C PRO A 11 11.23 18.03 12.91
N LEU A 12 10.08 17.72 13.50
CA LEU A 12 9.76 16.35 13.91
C LEU A 12 9.55 15.44 12.70
N VAL A 13 8.89 15.91 11.64
CA VAL A 13 8.77 15.16 10.37
C VAL A 13 10.14 14.85 9.79
N GLU A 14 11.06 15.83 9.77
CA GLU A 14 12.42 15.63 9.27
C GLU A 14 13.20 14.56 10.06
N LEU A 15 12.89 14.36 11.34
CA LEU A 15 13.48 13.30 12.15
C LEU A 15 12.76 11.97 11.92
N LEU A 16 11.42 11.99 12.03
CA LEU A 16 10.57 10.80 12.00
C LEU A 16 10.50 10.17 10.62
N ALA A 17 10.68 10.90 9.52
CA ALA A 17 10.65 10.36 8.17
C ALA A 17 11.95 9.65 7.77
N ARG A 18 13.02 9.73 8.57
CA ARG A 18 14.36 9.24 8.21
C ARG A 18 14.61 7.81 8.72
N PRO A 19 15.55 7.08 8.07
CA PRO A 19 16.11 5.87 8.67
C PRO A 19 16.75 6.20 10.02
N HIS A 20 16.57 5.33 11.03
CA HIS A 20 17.09 5.47 12.40
C HIS A 20 16.40 6.52 13.29
N ALA A 21 15.16 6.89 13.00
CA ALA A 21 14.30 7.68 13.87
C ALA A 21 14.20 7.08 15.30
N ALA A 22 14.15 5.76 15.45
CA ALA A 22 14.10 5.10 16.76
C ALA A 22 15.34 5.39 17.61
N GLN A 23 16.53 5.40 16.99
CA GLN A 23 17.77 5.74 17.67
C GLN A 23 17.78 7.21 18.08
N ALA A 24 17.35 8.11 17.18
CA ALA A 24 17.26 9.53 17.49
C ALA A 24 16.28 9.81 18.64
N LEU A 25 15.09 9.20 18.62
CA LEU A 25 14.10 9.32 19.69
C LEU A 25 14.61 8.76 21.02
N ARG A 26 15.36 7.66 21.00
CA ARG A 26 15.99 7.11 22.21
C ARG A 26 17.00 8.09 22.81
N LEU A 27 17.88 8.67 21.98
CA LEU A 27 18.82 9.70 22.45
C LEU A 27 18.08 10.93 22.98
N MET A 28 17.01 11.37 22.31
CA MET A 28 16.16 12.45 22.79
C MET A 28 15.52 12.13 24.15
N ASN A 29 15.11 10.88 24.37
CA ASN A 29 14.58 10.42 25.66
C ASN A 29 15.65 10.48 26.75
N GLU A 30 16.84 9.91 26.47
CA GLU A 30 17.96 9.85 27.42
C GLU A 30 18.44 11.23 27.89
N ILE A 31 18.42 12.24 27.00
CA ILE A 31 18.82 13.61 27.35
C ILE A 31 17.64 14.50 27.80
N GLY A 32 16.44 13.93 27.92
CA GLY A 32 15.21 14.65 28.33
C GLY A 32 14.63 15.60 27.26
N LEU A 33 15.18 15.61 26.04
CA LEU A 33 14.68 16.43 24.94
C LEU A 33 13.32 15.95 24.45
N LEU A 34 13.05 14.64 24.46
CA LEU A 34 11.75 14.09 24.04
C LEU A 34 10.61 14.61 24.93
N GLY A 35 10.77 14.50 26.25
CA GLY A 35 9.85 15.08 27.22
C GLY A 35 9.82 16.62 27.22
N ALA A 36 10.84 17.29 26.70
CA ALA A 36 10.80 18.74 26.48
C ALA A 36 9.91 19.10 25.27
N VAL A 37 10.05 18.38 24.16
CA VAL A 37 9.28 18.59 22.92
C VAL A 37 7.83 18.12 23.05
N LEU A 38 7.61 17.00 23.73
CA LEU A 38 6.31 16.40 24.04
C LEU A 38 6.17 16.28 25.56
N PRO A 39 5.72 17.34 26.28
CA PRO A 39 5.52 17.28 27.73
C PRO A 39 4.62 16.12 28.18
N GLU A 40 3.69 15.69 27.32
CA GLU A 40 2.78 14.57 27.53
C GLU A 40 3.54 13.24 27.72
N TRP A 41 4.71 13.09 27.09
CA TRP A 41 5.59 11.92 27.18
C TRP A 41 6.11 11.67 28.61
N ARG A 42 6.38 12.72 29.38
CA ARG A 42 6.91 12.61 30.76
C ARG A 42 6.02 11.81 31.70
N ARG A 43 4.74 11.66 31.34
CA ARG A 43 3.74 10.92 32.12
C ARG A 43 3.97 9.41 32.06
N ILE A 44 4.64 8.92 31.02
CA ILE A 44 4.89 7.50 30.78
C ILE A 44 6.36 7.10 30.95
N GLU A 45 7.25 8.06 31.19
CA GLU A 45 8.67 7.81 31.48
C GLU A 45 8.81 6.89 32.70
N CYS A 46 9.49 5.75 32.52
CA CYS A 46 9.65 4.70 33.53
C CYS A 46 8.32 4.16 34.12
N LEU A 47 7.19 4.30 33.41
CA LEU A 47 5.89 3.83 33.88
C LEU A 47 5.77 2.31 33.71
N LEU A 48 5.78 1.58 34.82
CA LEU A 48 5.57 0.13 34.84
C LEU A 48 4.08 -0.22 34.78
N ARG A 49 3.69 -1.09 33.83
CA ARG A 49 2.39 -1.77 33.89
C ARG A 49 2.50 -3.02 34.75
N ARG A 50 1.54 -3.20 35.67
CA ARG A 50 1.41 -4.43 36.48
C ARG A 50 0.56 -5.46 35.76
N ASP A 51 0.97 -5.85 34.55
CA ASP A 51 0.34 -6.96 33.82
C ASP A 51 1.39 -7.98 33.39
N PHE A 52 0.97 -9.24 33.21
CA PHE A 52 1.89 -10.38 32.99
C PHE A 52 2.50 -10.40 31.58
N TYR A 53 2.08 -9.51 30.69
CA TYR A 53 2.41 -9.58 29.27
C TYR A 53 3.45 -8.53 28.85
N HIS A 54 3.43 -7.34 29.45
CA HIS A 54 4.38 -6.27 29.09
C HIS A 54 5.68 -6.40 29.86
N ARG A 55 6.78 -6.63 29.13
CA ARG A 55 8.13 -6.70 29.72
C ARG A 55 8.75 -5.33 29.98
N TYR A 56 8.32 -4.31 29.23
CA TYR A 56 8.91 -2.97 29.23
C TYR A 56 8.01 -1.96 29.93
N THR A 57 8.60 -0.87 30.43
CA THR A 57 7.86 0.33 30.80
C THR A 57 7.18 0.93 29.56
N VAL A 58 6.15 1.75 29.73
CA VAL A 58 5.33 2.24 28.61
C VAL A 58 6.15 3.06 27.61
N ASP A 59 7.08 3.89 28.09
CA ASP A 59 8.06 4.61 27.27
C ASP A 59 8.99 3.67 26.48
N GLU A 60 9.59 2.69 27.14
CA GLU A 60 10.50 1.73 26.49
C GLU A 60 9.76 0.84 25.49
N HIS A 61 8.55 0.38 25.81
CA HIS A 61 7.67 -0.32 24.88
C HIS A 61 7.45 0.52 23.61
N THR A 62 7.12 1.80 23.78
CA THR A 62 6.87 2.70 22.65
C THR A 62 8.11 2.89 21.76
N LEU A 63 9.28 3.10 22.37
CA LEU A 63 10.55 3.18 21.63
C LEU A 63 10.91 1.86 20.93
N HIS A 64 10.61 0.72 21.57
CA HIS A 64 10.77 -0.60 20.97
C HIS A 64 9.82 -0.83 19.79
N ALA A 65 8.58 -0.33 19.84
CA ALA A 65 7.62 -0.44 18.73
C ALA A 65 8.12 0.31 17.49
N ILE A 66 8.60 1.54 17.67
CA ILE A 66 9.17 2.33 16.57
C ILE A 66 10.40 1.64 15.98
N ARG A 67 11.26 1.08 16.83
CA ARG A 67 12.41 0.27 16.38
C ARG A 67 12.00 -0.97 15.59
N ALA A 68 10.92 -1.65 16.00
CA ALA A 68 10.43 -2.83 15.29
C ALA A 68 9.98 -2.51 13.85
N LEU A 69 9.42 -1.32 13.60
CA LEU A 69 9.13 -0.84 12.25
C LEU A 69 10.38 -0.61 11.42
N GLU A 70 11.46 -0.11 12.02
CA GLU A 70 12.72 0.09 11.30
C GLU A 70 13.36 -1.25 10.93
N GLU A 71 13.40 -2.18 11.88
CA GLU A 71 13.95 -3.53 11.69
C GLU A 71 13.14 -4.35 10.67
N LEU A 72 11.86 -4.02 10.47
CA LEU A 72 11.00 -4.67 9.48
C LEU A 72 11.57 -4.53 8.05
N SER A 73 12.23 -3.42 7.72
CA SER A 73 12.88 -3.24 6.40
C SER A 73 13.94 -4.30 6.08
N ALA A 74 14.56 -4.90 7.10
CA ALA A 74 15.57 -5.94 6.97
C ALA A 74 14.97 -7.36 6.91
N ALA A 75 13.64 -7.50 6.86
CA ALA A 75 12.98 -8.80 6.81
C ALA A 75 13.39 -9.60 5.57
N ALA A 76 13.85 -10.84 5.77
CA ALA A 76 14.35 -11.70 4.70
C ALA A 76 13.36 -12.81 4.29
N THR A 77 12.39 -13.17 5.14
CA THR A 77 11.52 -14.34 4.95
C THR A 77 10.10 -14.13 5.47
N GLY A 78 9.15 -14.91 4.93
CA GLY A 78 7.78 -15.03 5.44
C GLY A 78 6.91 -13.78 5.25
N ALA A 79 5.82 -13.69 6.03
CA ALA A 79 4.88 -12.56 5.97
C ALA A 79 5.50 -11.22 6.38
N ARG A 80 6.63 -11.22 7.08
CA ARG A 80 7.37 -9.98 7.40
C ARG A 80 7.90 -9.29 6.14
N VAL A 81 8.26 -10.04 5.09
CA VAL A 81 8.65 -9.43 3.80
C VAL A 81 7.49 -8.66 3.19
N ALA A 82 6.26 -9.20 3.28
CA ALA A 82 5.08 -8.55 2.75
C ALA A 82 4.74 -7.27 3.54
N LEU A 83 4.85 -7.32 4.88
CA LEU A 83 4.71 -6.15 5.75
C LEU A 83 5.81 -5.10 5.50
N ALA A 84 7.05 -5.53 5.23
CA ALA A 84 8.16 -4.64 4.88
C ALA A 84 7.91 -3.91 3.55
N ARG A 85 7.41 -4.62 2.54
CA ARG A 85 6.97 -4.02 1.27
C ARG A 85 5.87 -2.99 1.49
N LEU A 86 4.90 -3.32 2.34
CA LEU A 86 3.84 -2.38 2.69
C LEU A 86 4.43 -1.12 3.35
N ALA A 87 5.35 -1.29 4.32
CA ALA A 87 6.03 -0.16 4.98
C ALA A 87 6.81 0.73 3.99
N GLY A 88 7.38 0.15 2.92
CA GLY A 88 8.05 0.91 1.87
C GLY A 88 7.09 1.69 0.95
N GLN A 89 5.85 1.22 0.80
CA GLN A 89 4.84 1.82 -0.09
C GLN A 89 4.04 2.95 0.58
N ILE A 90 3.90 2.93 1.91
CA ILE A 90 3.08 3.95 2.59
C ILE A 90 3.66 5.36 2.42
N ARG A 91 2.75 6.30 2.18
CA ARG A 91 3.05 7.73 2.28
C ARG A 91 3.00 8.14 3.75
N HIS A 92 3.72 9.20 4.08
CA HIS A 92 3.75 9.76 5.42
C HIS A 92 4.07 8.77 6.57
N PRO A 93 5.16 7.96 6.47
CA PRO A 93 5.54 7.01 7.52
C PRO A 93 5.82 7.66 8.87
N GLU A 94 6.13 8.95 8.89
CA GLU A 94 6.22 9.77 10.10
C GLU A 94 4.91 9.75 10.92
N LEU A 95 3.74 9.63 10.29
CA LEU A 95 2.45 9.60 10.98
C LEU A 95 2.27 8.31 11.79
N VAL A 96 2.72 7.16 11.27
CA VAL A 96 2.71 5.90 12.03
C VAL A 96 3.63 5.99 13.24
N ARG A 97 4.85 6.52 13.04
CA ARG A 97 5.85 6.67 14.11
C ARG A 97 5.39 7.66 15.18
N PHE A 98 4.77 8.77 14.77
CA PHE A 98 4.23 9.75 15.70
C PHE A 98 2.98 9.25 16.42
N ALA A 99 2.09 8.52 15.73
CA ALA A 99 0.98 7.84 16.39
C ALA A 99 1.47 6.83 17.44
N LEU A 100 2.53 6.07 17.17
CA LEU A 100 3.16 5.20 18.16
C LEU A 100 3.69 5.96 19.37
N LEU A 101 4.32 7.13 19.20
CA LEU A 101 4.74 7.96 20.34
C LEU A 101 3.59 8.37 21.27
N LEU A 102 2.36 8.45 20.74
CA LEU A 102 1.20 8.99 21.44
C LEU A 102 0.15 7.94 21.82
N HIS A 103 0.18 6.72 21.25
CA HIS A 103 -0.95 5.78 21.34
C HIS A 103 -1.31 5.35 22.76
N ASP A 104 -0.32 5.36 23.66
CA ASP A 104 -0.42 4.82 25.02
C ASP A 104 -0.10 5.86 26.11
N ILE A 105 0.06 7.14 25.77
CA ILE A 105 0.39 8.21 26.73
C ILE A 105 -0.68 8.38 27.82
N GLY A 106 -1.91 7.96 27.54
CA GLY A 106 -3.03 7.94 28.48
C GLY A 106 -2.93 6.87 29.56
N LYS A 107 -2.04 5.87 29.44
CA LYS A 107 -1.88 4.79 30.43
C LYS A 107 -1.34 5.25 31.79
N ALA A 108 -0.88 6.50 31.90
CA ALA A 108 -0.46 7.10 33.16
C ALA A 108 -1.60 7.28 34.17
N GLU A 109 -2.85 7.32 33.72
CA GLU A 109 -4.01 7.43 34.60
C GLU A 109 -4.60 6.06 34.90
N ALA A 110 -4.95 5.80 36.16
CA ALA A 110 -5.37 4.48 36.66
C ALA A 110 -6.82 4.08 36.25
N HIS A 111 -7.38 4.71 35.23
CA HIS A 111 -8.81 4.67 34.90
C HIS A 111 -9.01 3.85 33.62
N ASP A 112 -10.14 3.15 33.48
CA ASP A 112 -10.50 2.52 32.21
C ASP A 112 -10.66 3.59 31.12
N GLY A 113 -10.12 3.35 29.92
CA GLY A 113 -10.21 4.29 28.80
C GLY A 113 -8.91 5.01 28.40
N HIS A 114 -7.75 4.32 28.43
CA HIS A 114 -6.47 4.92 28.02
C HIS A 114 -6.49 5.51 26.60
N ILE A 115 -7.35 5.00 25.71
CA ILE A 115 -7.52 5.52 24.35
C ILE A 115 -8.06 6.96 24.40
N GLU A 116 -9.11 7.22 25.18
CA GLU A 116 -9.73 8.55 25.29
C GLU A 116 -8.73 9.55 25.87
N GLN A 117 -7.99 9.14 26.90
CA GLN A 117 -6.96 9.98 27.50
C GLN A 117 -5.77 10.22 26.57
N SER A 118 -5.35 9.20 25.81
CA SER A 118 -4.29 9.35 24.81
C SER A 118 -4.71 10.28 23.69
N LEU A 119 -5.98 10.24 23.25
CA LEU A 119 -6.52 11.17 22.27
C LEU A 119 -6.54 12.61 22.78
N ALA A 120 -6.99 12.84 24.01
CA ALA A 120 -7.02 14.18 24.60
C ALA A 120 -5.61 14.78 24.73
N LEU A 121 -4.64 13.99 25.19
CA LEU A 121 -3.23 14.40 25.29
C LEU A 121 -2.61 14.60 23.90
N ALA A 122 -2.91 13.72 22.94
CA ALA A 122 -2.44 13.84 21.57
C ALA A 122 -2.98 15.10 20.89
N ASP A 123 -4.26 15.44 21.07
CA ASP A 123 -4.86 16.65 20.50
C ASP A 123 -4.15 17.90 21.01
N ALA A 124 -3.93 17.99 22.32
CA ALA A 124 -3.20 19.10 22.94
C ALA A 124 -1.76 19.20 22.40
N ALA A 125 -1.07 18.06 22.26
CA ALA A 125 0.27 18.00 21.70
C ALA A 125 0.30 18.46 20.24
N MET A 126 -0.61 17.95 19.41
CA MET A 126 -0.72 18.23 17.97
C MET A 126 -1.10 19.69 17.69
N GLU A 127 -1.97 20.27 18.51
CA GLU A 127 -2.30 21.70 18.49
C GLU A 127 -1.08 22.55 18.81
N ARG A 128 -0.37 22.22 19.89
CA ARG A 128 0.82 22.94 20.35
C ARG A 128 1.94 22.92 19.33
N ILE A 129 2.22 21.79 18.68
CA ILE A 129 3.28 21.68 17.66
C ILE A 129 2.86 22.16 16.26
N GLN A 130 1.62 22.68 16.12
CA GLN A 130 1.03 23.15 14.86
C GLN A 130 0.98 22.09 13.76
N LEU A 131 0.60 20.86 14.12
CA LEU A 131 0.39 19.78 13.16
C LEU A 131 -0.80 20.11 12.23
N PRO A 132 -0.73 19.91 10.90
CA PRO A 132 -1.86 20.16 9.98
C PRO A 132 -3.13 19.34 10.28
N LEU A 133 -4.32 19.92 10.09
CA LEU A 133 -5.59 19.26 10.46
C LEU A 133 -5.82 17.89 9.79
N ILE A 134 -5.41 17.73 8.52
CA ILE A 134 -5.56 16.48 7.77
C ILE A 134 -4.76 15.36 8.44
N GLU A 135 -3.48 15.61 8.71
CA GLU A 135 -2.58 14.66 9.36
C GLU A 135 -3.01 14.35 10.80
N ARG A 136 -3.56 15.34 11.53
CA ARG A 136 -4.17 15.10 12.86
C ARG A 136 -5.29 14.06 12.77
N GLY A 137 -6.11 14.12 11.71
CA GLY A 137 -7.18 13.16 11.48
C GLY A 137 -6.67 11.72 11.38
N MET A 138 -5.53 11.51 10.69
CA MET A 138 -4.89 10.19 10.59
C MET A 138 -4.34 9.74 11.95
N ILE A 139 -3.61 10.59 12.67
CA ILE A 139 -3.03 10.23 13.98
C ILE A 139 -4.14 9.90 14.99
N ARG A 140 -5.20 10.72 15.06
CA ARG A 140 -6.37 10.46 15.90
C ARG A 140 -7.02 9.12 15.55
N PHE A 141 -7.18 8.84 14.26
CA PHE A 141 -7.70 7.56 13.81
C PHE A 141 -6.84 6.40 14.32
N LEU A 142 -5.52 6.45 14.10
CA LEU A 142 -4.58 5.41 14.50
C LEU A 142 -4.60 5.17 16.00
N ILE A 143 -4.56 6.22 16.82
CA ILE A 143 -4.67 6.11 18.29
C ILE A 143 -6.03 5.53 18.67
N SER A 144 -7.13 5.98 18.06
CA SER A 144 -8.46 5.50 18.42
C SER A 144 -8.70 4.01 18.10
N ARG A 145 -7.98 3.46 17.12
CA ARG A 145 -8.21 2.12 16.56
C ARG A 145 -7.05 1.15 16.76
N HIS A 146 -5.98 1.53 17.49
CA HIS A 146 -4.75 0.72 17.59
C HIS A 146 -4.96 -0.73 18.08
N LEU A 147 -6.03 -0.97 18.85
CA LEU A 147 -6.38 -2.31 19.35
C LEU A 147 -7.26 -3.13 18.40
N ASP A 148 -7.80 -2.56 17.33
CA ASP A 148 -8.82 -3.21 16.50
C ASP A 148 -8.29 -4.47 15.84
N LEU A 149 -7.12 -4.35 15.20
CA LEU A 149 -6.51 -5.48 14.49
C LEU A 149 -5.91 -6.49 15.47
N SER A 150 -5.27 -6.05 16.56
CA SER A 150 -4.73 -6.97 17.56
C SER A 150 -5.84 -7.77 18.26
N ALA A 151 -6.98 -7.15 18.55
CA ALA A 151 -8.16 -7.85 19.05
C ALA A 151 -8.67 -8.90 18.05
N ALA A 152 -8.77 -8.54 16.76
CA ALA A 152 -9.18 -9.45 15.70
C ALA A 152 -8.22 -10.64 15.53
N LEU A 153 -6.91 -10.44 15.69
CA LEU A 153 -5.90 -11.51 15.66
C LEU A 153 -6.07 -12.52 16.80
N THR A 154 -6.63 -12.09 17.93
CA THR A 154 -6.90 -12.96 19.09
C THR A 154 -8.32 -13.53 19.10
N ALA A 155 -9.16 -13.13 18.14
CA ALA A 155 -10.53 -13.63 18.03
C ALA A 155 -10.55 -15.11 17.62
N ARG A 156 -11.64 -15.80 17.95
CA ARG A 156 -11.80 -17.24 17.65
C ARG A 156 -11.84 -17.53 16.15
N ASP A 157 -12.33 -16.61 15.34
CA ASP A 157 -12.47 -16.77 13.88
C ASP A 157 -12.09 -15.46 13.15
N PRO A 158 -10.83 -15.32 12.70
CA PRO A 158 -10.39 -14.15 11.92
C PRO A 158 -10.96 -14.12 10.50
N ASP A 159 -11.54 -15.23 10.01
CA ASP A 159 -12.12 -15.34 8.68
C ASP A 159 -13.63 -15.07 8.65
N ASP A 160 -14.22 -14.67 9.78
CA ASP A 160 -15.63 -14.28 9.87
C ASP A 160 -15.94 -13.07 8.95
N PRO A 161 -16.85 -13.23 7.96
CA PRO A 161 -17.26 -12.15 7.07
C PRO A 161 -17.88 -10.94 7.80
N ALA A 162 -18.53 -11.13 8.95
CA ALA A 162 -19.09 -10.02 9.71
C ALA A 162 -17.99 -9.16 10.36
N THR A 163 -16.97 -9.80 10.93
CA THR A 163 -15.77 -9.15 11.46
C THR A 163 -15.04 -8.33 10.38
N ARG A 164 -14.87 -8.88 9.17
CA ARG A 164 -14.24 -8.15 8.05
C ARG A 164 -15.01 -6.91 7.64
N ARG A 165 -16.33 -7.00 7.50
CA ARG A 165 -17.20 -5.85 7.18
C ARG A 165 -17.15 -4.78 8.25
N ALA A 166 -17.19 -5.18 9.52
CA ALA A 166 -17.09 -4.24 10.63
C ALA A 166 -15.72 -3.52 10.63
N LEU A 167 -14.61 -4.24 10.40
CA LEU A 167 -13.29 -3.63 10.30
C LEU A 167 -13.18 -2.70 9.09
N ALA A 168 -13.67 -3.10 7.92
CA ALA A 168 -13.68 -2.26 6.73
C ALA A 168 -14.47 -0.96 6.97
N ALA A 169 -15.67 -1.04 7.53
CA ALA A 169 -16.47 0.14 7.87
C ALA A 169 -15.80 1.06 8.89
N ARG A 170 -15.10 0.49 9.89
CA ARG A 170 -14.38 1.25 10.92
C ARG A 170 -13.14 1.96 10.35
N VAL A 171 -12.41 1.28 9.47
CA VAL A 171 -11.16 1.78 8.89
C VAL A 171 -11.42 2.80 7.78
N GLY A 172 -12.40 2.53 6.93
CA GLY A 172 -12.93 3.45 5.91
C GLY A 172 -12.06 3.59 4.65
N THR A 173 -10.72 3.69 4.78
CA THR A 173 -9.82 3.85 3.61
C THR A 173 -8.66 2.86 3.65
N ILE A 174 -8.12 2.52 2.46
CA ILE A 174 -6.94 1.64 2.35
C ILE A 174 -5.74 2.29 3.03
N GLU A 175 -5.52 3.59 2.87
CA GLU A 175 -4.42 4.30 3.51
C GLU A 175 -4.46 4.15 5.04
N ARG A 176 -5.64 4.31 5.65
CA ARG A 176 -5.86 4.08 7.09
C ARG A 176 -5.59 2.63 7.48
N LEU A 177 -6.02 1.67 6.65
CA LEU A 177 -5.77 0.25 6.88
C LEU A 177 -4.27 -0.05 6.90
N GLU A 178 -3.53 0.45 5.92
CA GLU A 178 -2.09 0.22 5.77
C GLU A 178 -1.31 0.80 6.95
N HIS A 179 -1.63 2.02 7.37
CA HIS A 179 -1.04 2.63 8.57
C HIS A 179 -1.37 1.85 9.85
N LEU A 180 -2.63 1.42 9.99
CA LEU A 180 -3.08 0.68 11.18
C LEU A 180 -2.41 -0.69 11.26
N VAL A 181 -2.24 -1.40 10.15
CA VAL A 181 -1.53 -2.68 10.08
C VAL A 181 -0.08 -2.54 10.56
N LEU A 182 0.61 -1.50 10.09
CA LEU A 182 2.00 -1.24 10.49
C LEU A 182 2.09 -0.86 11.98
N LEU A 183 1.18 0.00 12.46
CA LEU A 183 1.09 0.33 13.88
C LEU A 183 0.86 -0.93 14.73
N THR A 184 -0.10 -1.78 14.36
CA THR A 184 -0.38 -3.04 15.06
C THR A 184 0.81 -4.00 15.03
N TYR A 185 1.51 -4.12 13.90
CA TYR A 185 2.73 -4.92 13.84
C TYR A 185 3.78 -4.43 14.84
N ALA A 186 3.98 -3.11 14.90
CA ALA A 186 4.95 -2.47 15.76
C ALA A 186 4.62 -2.67 17.25
N ASP A 187 3.39 -2.38 17.64
CA ASP A 187 2.85 -2.50 19.00
C ASP A 187 2.98 -3.94 19.51
N VAL A 188 2.46 -4.92 18.75
CA VAL A 188 2.54 -6.34 19.13
C VAL A 188 3.99 -6.82 19.21
N SER A 189 4.88 -6.35 18.33
CA SER A 189 6.31 -6.69 18.37
C SER A 189 7.02 -6.18 19.61
N ALA A 190 6.54 -5.10 20.21
CA ALA A 190 7.15 -4.43 21.35
C ALA A 190 6.68 -4.93 22.72
N VAL A 191 5.72 -5.86 22.78
CA VAL A 191 5.23 -6.42 24.06
C VAL A 191 6.33 -7.23 24.77
N HIS A 192 6.94 -8.18 24.05
CA HIS A 192 8.11 -8.95 24.49
C HIS A 192 8.81 -9.63 23.29
N PRO A 193 10.08 -10.08 23.42
CA PRO A 193 10.74 -10.87 22.38
C PRO A 193 9.90 -12.12 22.03
N GLY A 194 9.55 -12.28 20.76
CA GLY A 194 8.71 -13.39 20.28
C GLY A 194 7.20 -13.17 20.41
N ALA A 195 6.74 -11.98 20.83
CA ALA A 195 5.32 -11.64 20.80
C ALA A 195 4.78 -11.65 19.36
N MET A 196 5.49 -11.03 18.42
CA MET A 196 5.13 -11.08 16.99
C MET A 196 5.83 -12.25 16.29
N THR A 197 5.24 -13.44 16.35
CA THR A 197 5.73 -14.65 15.64
C THR A 197 5.45 -14.58 14.14
N ASP A 198 6.14 -15.39 13.32
CA ASP A 198 5.89 -15.45 11.88
C ASP A 198 4.44 -15.81 11.55
N TRP A 199 3.84 -16.72 12.33
CA TRP A 199 2.42 -17.06 12.23
C TRP A 199 1.49 -15.85 12.53
N ARG A 200 1.81 -15.03 13.53
CA ARG A 200 1.04 -13.79 13.80
C ARG A 200 1.21 -12.76 12.69
N CYS A 201 2.40 -12.67 12.08
CA CYS A 201 2.60 -11.86 10.88
C CYS A 201 1.73 -12.37 9.71
N GLU A 202 1.63 -13.68 9.51
CA GLU A 202 0.76 -14.29 8.50
C GLU A 202 -0.72 -13.98 8.75
N LEU A 203 -1.18 -14.11 9.99
CA LEU A 203 -2.55 -13.75 10.36
C LEU A 203 -2.83 -12.27 10.10
N LEU A 204 -1.92 -11.36 10.50
CA LEU A 204 -2.07 -9.92 10.27
C LEU A 204 -2.12 -9.60 8.77
N TRP A 205 -1.27 -10.24 7.98
CA TRP A 205 -1.27 -10.06 6.54
C TRP A 205 -2.54 -10.60 5.87
N ASN A 206 -3.04 -11.76 6.31
CA ASN A 206 -4.30 -12.32 5.82
C ASN A 206 -5.49 -11.42 6.16
N LEU A 207 -5.54 -10.92 7.39
CA LEU A 207 -6.57 -9.97 7.82
C LEU A 207 -6.51 -8.69 7.00
N TYR A 208 -5.32 -8.12 6.81
CA TYR A 208 -5.10 -6.96 5.93
C TYR A 208 -5.66 -7.21 4.53
N ALA A 209 -5.24 -8.31 3.88
CA ALA A 209 -5.68 -8.62 2.53
C ALA A 209 -7.21 -8.77 2.45
N ALA A 210 -7.84 -9.38 3.47
CA ALA A 210 -9.26 -9.60 3.49
C ALA A 210 -10.07 -8.31 3.74
N VAL A 211 -9.62 -7.45 4.68
CA VAL A 211 -10.26 -6.13 4.93
C VAL A 211 -10.06 -5.19 3.74
N ARG A 212 -8.89 -5.23 3.09
CA ARG A 212 -8.62 -4.44 1.87
C ARG A 212 -9.58 -4.83 0.75
N ARG A 213 -9.82 -6.13 0.52
CA ARG A 213 -10.80 -6.61 -0.46
C ARG A 213 -12.22 -6.12 -0.15
N GLU A 214 -12.58 -6.11 1.13
CA GLU A 214 -13.89 -5.61 1.58
C GLU A 214 -14.03 -4.10 1.32
N LEU A 215 -13.00 -3.30 1.62
CA LEU A 215 -12.98 -1.85 1.31
C LEU A 215 -13.13 -1.56 -0.19
N THR A 216 -12.62 -2.45 -1.04
CA THR A 216 -12.71 -2.30 -2.50
C THR A 216 -13.96 -2.95 -3.10
N ARG A 217 -14.80 -3.61 -2.30
CA ARG A 217 -16.01 -4.34 -2.74
C ARG A 217 -17.10 -3.38 -3.28
N GLU A 218 -17.33 -2.26 -2.60
CA GLU A 218 -18.52 -1.41 -2.84
C GLU A 218 -18.29 -0.19 -3.75
N VAL A 219 -17.05 0.29 -3.92
CA VAL A 219 -16.79 1.65 -4.49
C VAL A 219 -16.31 1.66 -5.95
N ALA A 220 -16.43 0.53 -6.66
CA ALA A 220 -15.80 0.39 -7.98
C ALA A 220 -16.47 1.20 -9.10
N THR A 221 -17.74 1.62 -8.96
CA THR A 221 -18.52 2.08 -10.13
C THR A 221 -19.35 3.34 -10.01
N GLU A 222 -19.50 3.92 -8.84
CA GLU A 222 -19.86 5.33 -8.82
C GLU A 222 -18.73 6.09 -9.50
N ARG A 223 -19.05 6.81 -10.57
CA ARG A 223 -18.06 7.61 -11.28
C ARG A 223 -18.20 9.06 -10.85
N ILE A 224 -17.07 9.72 -10.71
CA ILE A 224 -17.03 11.11 -10.29
C ILE A 224 -17.77 11.97 -11.33
N ALA A 225 -18.82 12.63 -10.86
CA ALA A 225 -19.68 13.49 -11.67
C ALA A 225 -18.93 14.75 -12.15
N ALA A 226 -19.52 15.43 -13.14
CA ALA A 226 -19.05 16.74 -13.57
C ALA A 226 -19.19 17.74 -12.42
N GLY A 227 -18.22 18.65 -12.26
CA GLY A 227 -18.30 19.69 -11.23
C GLY A 227 -17.96 19.21 -9.81
N SER A 228 -17.25 18.09 -9.69
CA SER A 228 -16.81 17.53 -8.38
C SER A 228 -15.79 18.39 -7.65
N SER A 229 -15.16 19.35 -8.33
CA SER A 229 -14.20 20.31 -7.79
C SER A 229 -14.53 21.72 -8.25
N ALA A 230 -14.22 22.71 -7.42
CA ALA A 230 -14.33 24.13 -7.76
C ALA A 230 -13.30 24.56 -8.83
N ASP A 231 -12.17 23.87 -8.92
CA ASP A 231 -11.20 24.05 -10.01
C ASP A 231 -11.73 23.32 -11.27
N PRO A 232 -12.03 24.04 -12.38
CA PRO A 232 -12.54 23.45 -13.61
C PRO A 232 -11.60 22.40 -14.21
N GLU A 233 -10.29 22.59 -14.10
CA GLU A 233 -9.32 21.66 -14.69
C GLU A 233 -9.26 20.36 -13.88
N ARG A 234 -9.21 20.48 -12.55
CA ARG A 234 -9.28 19.33 -11.65
C ARG A 234 -10.60 18.57 -11.79
N SER A 235 -11.70 19.29 -11.93
CA SER A 235 -13.02 18.71 -12.21
C SER A 235 -13.02 17.90 -13.51
N LEU A 236 -12.50 18.45 -14.61
CA LEU A 236 -12.35 17.74 -15.88
C LEU A 236 -11.42 16.52 -15.78
N PHE A 237 -10.33 16.62 -15.03
CA PHE A 237 -9.43 15.50 -14.82
C PHE A 237 -10.09 14.34 -14.06
N LEU A 238 -10.81 14.66 -12.99
CA LEU A 238 -11.49 13.68 -12.12
C LEU A 238 -12.74 13.07 -12.76
N GLU A 239 -13.38 13.82 -13.65
CA GLU A 239 -14.62 13.44 -14.32
C GLU A 239 -14.58 12.01 -14.89
N GLY A 240 -15.43 11.12 -14.39
CA GLY A 240 -15.52 9.74 -14.89
C GLY A 240 -14.49 8.76 -14.35
N LEU A 241 -13.53 9.19 -13.53
CA LEU A 241 -12.79 8.26 -12.68
C LEU A 241 -13.75 7.60 -11.69
N PRO A 242 -13.47 6.37 -11.22
CA PRO A 242 -14.27 5.75 -10.18
C PRO A 242 -14.11 6.51 -8.85
N LEU A 243 -15.17 6.59 -8.06
CA LEU A 243 -15.22 7.35 -6.80
C LEU A 243 -14.16 6.87 -5.82
N ARG A 244 -13.82 5.57 -5.85
CA ARG A 244 -12.71 5.01 -5.07
C ARG A 244 -11.39 5.72 -5.30
N TYR A 245 -11.16 6.34 -6.46
CA TYR A 245 -9.95 7.11 -6.73
C TYR A 245 -9.80 8.23 -5.69
N LEU A 246 -10.89 8.91 -5.31
CA LEU A 246 -10.89 9.91 -4.23
C LEU A 246 -10.70 9.31 -2.83
N LEU A 247 -11.04 8.04 -2.63
CA LEU A 247 -10.86 7.35 -1.34
C LEU A 247 -9.47 6.74 -1.17
N THR A 248 -8.74 6.57 -2.28
CA THR A 248 -7.44 5.89 -2.34
C THR A 248 -6.29 6.85 -2.62
N HIS A 249 -6.58 8.07 -3.06
CA HIS A 249 -5.60 9.10 -3.33
C HIS A 249 -5.87 10.35 -2.51
N ALA A 250 -4.82 10.88 -1.87
CA ALA A 250 -4.91 12.18 -1.19
C ALA A 250 -4.93 13.33 -2.20
N ASP A 251 -5.35 14.51 -1.74
CA ASP A 251 -5.46 15.70 -2.61
C ASP A 251 -4.11 16.04 -3.29
N GLU A 252 -3.00 15.85 -2.58
CA GLU A 252 -1.65 16.09 -3.10
C GLU A 252 -1.27 15.12 -4.22
N GLU A 253 -1.70 13.86 -4.15
CA GLU A 253 -1.50 12.88 -5.22
C GLU A 253 -2.36 13.19 -6.43
N ILE A 254 -3.61 13.57 -6.19
CA ILE A 254 -4.52 13.98 -7.26
C ILE A 254 -3.92 15.19 -7.99
N ASP A 255 -3.37 16.17 -7.26
CA ASP A 255 -2.68 17.32 -7.84
C ASP A 255 -1.39 16.93 -8.57
N ALA A 256 -0.63 15.96 -8.06
CA ALA A 256 0.55 15.44 -8.75
C ALA A 256 0.18 14.73 -10.06
N HIS A 257 -0.90 13.95 -10.07
CA HIS A 257 -1.42 13.28 -11.27
C HIS A 257 -1.93 14.31 -12.29
N LEU A 258 -2.64 15.34 -11.82
CA LEU A 258 -3.08 16.46 -12.67
C LEU A 258 -1.89 17.23 -13.25
N ALA A 259 -0.86 17.52 -12.45
CA ALA A 259 0.36 18.16 -12.91
C ALA A 259 1.10 17.29 -13.95
N LEU A 260 1.10 15.97 -13.78
CA LEU A 260 1.66 15.05 -14.76
C LEU A 260 0.84 15.04 -16.07
N ALA A 261 -0.49 15.11 -15.98
CA ALA A 261 -1.38 15.28 -17.14
C ALA A 261 -1.10 16.60 -17.89
N ARG A 262 -0.87 17.70 -17.16
CA ARG A 262 -0.44 18.99 -17.76
C ARG A 262 0.89 18.85 -18.48
N ARG A 263 1.87 18.16 -17.87
CA ARG A 263 3.19 17.91 -18.48
C ARG A 263 3.11 17.06 -19.74
N MET A 264 2.16 16.12 -19.82
CA MET A 264 1.90 15.36 -21.04
C MET A 264 1.54 16.29 -22.20
N GLY A 265 0.69 17.29 -21.97
CA GLY A 265 0.29 18.26 -23.00
C GLY A 265 -0.23 17.57 -24.26
N THR A 266 0.46 17.78 -25.40
CA THR A 266 0.15 17.14 -26.69
C THR A 266 0.89 15.82 -26.93
N ALA A 267 1.79 15.42 -26.03
CA ALA A 267 2.44 14.12 -26.08
C ALA A 267 1.44 12.98 -25.81
N SER A 268 1.80 11.76 -26.18
CA SER A 268 0.93 10.60 -26.00
C SER A 268 0.94 10.04 -24.58
N ALA A 269 2.01 10.31 -23.81
CA ALA A 269 2.19 9.86 -22.44
C ALA A 269 3.22 10.74 -21.70
N ALA A 270 3.10 10.81 -20.39
CA ALA A 270 4.10 11.36 -19.48
C ALA A 270 4.34 10.40 -18.31
N VAL A 271 5.59 10.28 -17.89
CA VAL A 271 6.01 9.37 -16.82
C VAL A 271 6.65 10.17 -15.68
N HIS A 272 6.28 9.82 -14.45
CA HIS A 272 6.96 10.25 -13.23
C HIS A 272 7.46 9.03 -12.47
N LEU A 273 8.76 8.99 -12.20
CA LEU A 273 9.41 7.92 -11.44
C LEU A 273 10.02 8.51 -10.17
N ALA A 274 9.60 8.00 -9.02
CA ALA A 274 10.10 8.38 -7.70
C ALA A 274 10.62 7.15 -6.95
N ARG A 275 11.56 7.36 -6.03
CA ARG A 275 11.97 6.32 -5.05
C ARG A 275 11.29 6.62 -3.72
N ARG A 276 10.64 5.60 -3.15
CA ARG A 276 10.00 5.63 -1.83
C ARG A 276 10.65 4.55 -0.96
N HIS A 277 11.57 4.95 -0.08
CA HIS A 277 12.34 4.00 0.74
C HIS A 277 12.97 2.86 -0.11
N ASP A 278 12.49 1.63 0.08
CA ASP A 278 12.99 0.40 -0.55
C ASP A 278 12.24 0.02 -1.83
N VAL A 279 11.23 0.80 -2.23
CA VAL A 279 10.46 0.61 -3.47
C VAL A 279 10.55 1.83 -4.38
N TYR A 280 10.29 1.62 -5.66
CA TYR A 280 10.08 2.67 -6.64
C TYR A 280 8.59 2.78 -6.93
N GLU A 281 8.14 4.02 -7.15
CA GLU A 281 6.80 4.36 -7.57
C GLU A 281 6.90 4.98 -8.96
N VAL A 282 6.14 4.46 -9.92
CA VAL A 282 6.01 5.06 -11.24
C VAL A 282 4.55 5.33 -11.56
N THR A 283 4.26 6.58 -11.89
CA THR A 283 2.95 7.01 -12.40
C THR A 283 3.09 7.33 -13.87
N VAL A 284 2.18 6.78 -14.67
CA VAL A 284 2.09 7.01 -16.11
C VAL A 284 0.73 7.61 -16.41
N VAL A 285 0.74 8.83 -16.96
CA VAL A 285 -0.47 9.45 -17.52
C VAL A 285 -0.39 9.36 -19.03
N ALA A 286 -1.39 8.76 -19.67
CA ALA A 286 -1.39 8.53 -21.12
C ALA A 286 -2.81 8.58 -21.70
N ARG A 287 -2.90 8.71 -23.02
CA ARG A 287 -4.17 8.43 -23.72
C ARG A 287 -4.48 6.94 -23.62
N ASP A 288 -5.67 6.60 -23.14
CA ASP A 288 -6.07 5.22 -22.97
C ASP A 288 -6.13 4.50 -24.32
N ARG A 289 -5.68 3.24 -24.32
CA ARG A 289 -5.64 2.38 -25.50
C ARG A 289 -5.64 0.92 -25.08
N PRO A 290 -6.09 0.01 -25.97
CA PRO A 290 -5.98 -1.42 -25.72
C PRO A 290 -4.56 -1.82 -25.31
N PHE A 291 -4.46 -2.67 -24.29
CA PHE A 291 -3.19 -3.21 -23.76
C PHE A 291 -2.26 -2.19 -23.10
N LEU A 292 -2.71 -0.97 -22.74
CA LEU A 292 -1.86 0.02 -22.08
C LEU A 292 -1.23 -0.52 -20.79
N PHE A 293 -2.06 -0.93 -19.83
CA PHE A 293 -1.61 -1.48 -18.54
C PHE A 293 -0.66 -2.67 -18.72
N ALA A 294 -1.02 -3.62 -19.59
CA ALA A 294 -0.17 -4.77 -19.92
C ALA A 294 1.19 -4.30 -20.48
N SER A 295 1.20 -3.35 -21.42
CA SER A 295 2.45 -2.82 -21.99
C SER A 295 3.38 -2.25 -20.93
N LEU A 296 2.83 -1.50 -19.96
CA LEU A 296 3.60 -0.94 -18.85
C LEU A 296 4.16 -2.03 -17.93
N ALA A 297 3.32 -2.98 -17.53
CA ALA A 297 3.73 -4.13 -16.72
C ALA A 297 4.86 -4.93 -17.40
N GLY A 298 4.75 -5.18 -18.71
CA GLY A 298 5.78 -5.89 -19.47
C GLY A 298 7.08 -5.09 -19.61
N ALA A 299 7.01 -3.76 -19.70
CA ALA A 299 8.20 -2.91 -19.78
C ALA A 299 8.98 -2.92 -18.46
N LEU A 300 8.28 -2.83 -17.32
CA LEU A 300 8.88 -3.00 -15.99
C LEU A 300 9.50 -4.40 -15.84
N ALA A 301 8.78 -5.45 -16.25
CA ALA A 301 9.28 -6.82 -16.21
C ALA A 301 10.52 -7.02 -17.12
N ALA A 302 10.58 -6.38 -18.29
CA ALA A 302 11.75 -6.42 -19.17
C ALA A 302 12.99 -5.75 -18.54
N PHE A 303 12.78 -4.70 -17.75
CA PHE A 303 13.84 -4.10 -16.92
C PHE A 303 14.19 -4.96 -15.69
N GLY A 304 13.42 -6.00 -15.38
CA GLY A 304 13.66 -6.92 -14.29
C GLY A 304 13.19 -6.38 -12.96
N MET A 305 12.27 -5.42 -13.01
CA MET A 305 11.62 -4.86 -11.84
C MET A 305 10.59 -5.87 -11.31
N ASN A 306 10.49 -5.97 -9.99
CA ASN A 306 9.48 -6.82 -9.35
C ASN A 306 8.29 -5.95 -8.93
N ILE A 307 7.19 -6.03 -9.66
CA ILE A 307 5.99 -5.23 -9.38
C ILE A 307 5.32 -5.77 -8.12
N VAL A 308 5.10 -4.88 -7.15
CA VAL A 308 4.50 -5.20 -5.85
C VAL A 308 3.10 -4.62 -5.68
N ARG A 309 2.71 -3.62 -6.48
CA ARG A 309 1.34 -3.06 -6.53
C ARG A 309 1.13 -2.38 -7.88
N GLY A 310 -0.09 -2.45 -8.41
CA GLY A 310 -0.48 -1.74 -9.62
C GLY A 310 -1.86 -1.10 -9.44
N GLU A 311 -2.09 0.04 -10.06
CA GLU A 311 -3.40 0.67 -10.12
C GLU A 311 -3.59 1.24 -11.52
N ALA A 312 -4.82 1.18 -12.04
CA ALA A 312 -5.15 1.64 -13.38
C ALA A 312 -6.47 2.41 -13.30
N TYR A 313 -6.52 3.62 -13.82
CA TYR A 313 -7.76 4.39 -13.82
C TYR A 313 -7.90 5.10 -15.15
N THR A 314 -9.08 5.03 -15.77
CA THR A 314 -9.38 5.82 -16.96
C THR A 314 -10.51 6.79 -16.65
N ASN A 315 -10.30 8.07 -16.94
CA ASN A 315 -11.35 9.08 -16.80
C ASN A 315 -12.27 9.13 -18.04
N ARG A 316 -13.35 9.90 -18.02
CA ARG A 316 -14.29 9.96 -19.16
C ARG A 316 -13.67 10.55 -20.44
N HIS A 317 -12.55 11.25 -20.33
CA HIS A 317 -11.86 11.92 -21.44
C HIS A 317 -10.77 11.05 -22.07
N GLY A 318 -10.76 9.76 -21.74
CA GLY A 318 -9.80 8.79 -22.28
C GLY A 318 -8.36 9.06 -21.81
N LEU A 319 -8.21 9.64 -20.63
CA LEU A 319 -6.92 9.78 -19.96
C LEU A 319 -6.79 8.64 -18.95
N ALA A 320 -5.78 7.79 -19.14
CA ALA A 320 -5.40 6.73 -18.24
C ALA A 320 -4.34 7.23 -17.25
N ILE A 321 -4.48 6.83 -15.98
CA ILE A 321 -3.54 7.03 -14.89
C ILE A 321 -3.19 5.66 -14.34
N ASP A 322 -2.02 5.15 -14.72
CA ASP A 322 -1.52 3.86 -14.28
C ASP A 322 -0.35 4.07 -13.30
N THR A 323 -0.49 3.56 -12.08
CA THR A 323 0.54 3.68 -11.03
C THR A 323 1.06 2.29 -10.67
N PHE A 324 2.38 2.12 -10.65
CA PHE A 324 3.02 0.87 -10.23
C PHE A 324 4.03 1.13 -9.11
N PHE A 325 3.99 0.29 -8.08
CA PHE A 325 5.06 0.18 -7.10
C PHE A 325 5.88 -1.07 -7.42
N PHE A 326 7.21 -0.95 -7.41
CA PHE A 326 8.08 -2.07 -7.75
C PHE A 326 9.42 -2.02 -7.00
N GLU A 327 9.99 -3.20 -6.77
CA GLU A 327 11.35 -3.35 -6.25
C GLU A 327 12.34 -3.40 -7.43
N ASP A 328 13.59 -3.02 -7.17
CA ASP A 328 14.74 -3.14 -8.08
C ASP A 328 15.74 -4.17 -7.53
N PRO A 329 15.48 -5.49 -7.69
CA PRO A 329 16.24 -6.54 -7.00
C PRO A 329 17.72 -6.56 -7.40
N ALA A 330 18.02 -6.17 -8.63
CA ALA A 330 19.38 -6.09 -9.15
C ALA A 330 20.06 -4.75 -8.85
N ARG A 331 19.38 -3.83 -8.14
CA ARG A 331 19.85 -2.47 -7.83
C ARG A 331 20.29 -1.70 -9.08
N THR A 332 19.66 -1.98 -10.23
CA THR A 332 20.02 -1.40 -11.52
C THR A 332 19.75 0.09 -11.56
N LEU A 333 18.57 0.52 -11.13
CA LEU A 333 18.15 1.93 -11.05
C LEU A 333 18.81 2.65 -9.89
N GLU A 334 19.05 1.94 -8.78
CA GLU A 334 19.74 2.51 -7.63
C GLU A 334 21.18 2.90 -7.99
N LEU A 335 21.93 1.96 -8.57
CA LEU A 335 23.35 2.13 -8.89
C LEU A 335 23.60 2.91 -10.19
N ASN A 336 22.62 3.00 -11.09
CA ASN A 336 22.78 3.66 -12.39
C ASN A 336 21.67 4.70 -12.64
N PRO A 337 21.87 5.98 -12.31
CA PRO A 337 20.86 7.03 -12.54
C PRO A 337 20.40 7.14 -14.00
N SER A 338 21.27 6.91 -14.98
CA SER A 338 20.92 6.91 -16.41
C SER A 338 19.88 5.85 -16.78
N GLU A 339 19.84 4.72 -16.07
CA GLU A 339 18.84 3.67 -16.30
C GLU A 339 17.44 4.10 -15.83
N ARG A 340 17.33 5.07 -14.91
CA ARG A 340 16.04 5.66 -14.52
C ARG A 340 15.43 6.44 -15.67
N GLU A 341 16.23 7.27 -16.33
CA GLU A 341 15.77 8.01 -17.51
C GLU A 341 15.47 7.07 -18.67
N ARG A 342 16.28 6.01 -18.84
CA ARG A 342 16.05 5.00 -19.86
C ARG A 342 14.73 4.26 -19.62
N LEU A 343 14.44 3.87 -18.38
CA LEU A 343 13.18 3.25 -17.99
C LEU A 343 12.00 4.18 -18.27
N ALA A 344 12.07 5.45 -17.87
CA ALA A 344 11.03 6.44 -18.14
C ALA A 344 10.74 6.57 -19.64
N ARG A 345 11.79 6.69 -20.48
CA ARG A 345 11.62 6.73 -21.95
C ARG A 345 11.02 5.45 -22.53
N VAL A 346 11.36 4.29 -21.99
CA VAL A 346 10.79 3.01 -22.43
C VAL A 346 9.31 2.94 -22.05
N LEU A 347 8.94 3.37 -20.85
CA LEU A 347 7.55 3.44 -20.40
C LEU A 347 6.73 4.43 -21.22
N GLU A 348 7.28 5.60 -21.56
CA GLU A 348 6.60 6.57 -22.46
C GLU A 348 6.36 5.95 -23.85
N ARG A 349 7.35 5.27 -24.42
CA ARG A 349 7.22 4.60 -25.72
C ARG A 349 6.26 3.42 -25.68
N ALA A 350 6.28 2.65 -24.59
CA ALA A 350 5.32 1.57 -24.35
C ALA A 350 3.92 2.17 -24.25
N ALA A 351 3.70 3.18 -23.41
CA ALA A 351 2.42 3.87 -23.25
C ALA A 351 1.89 4.43 -24.57
N SER A 352 2.76 5.03 -25.39
CA SER A 352 2.38 5.58 -26.70
C SER A 352 2.23 4.54 -27.82
N GLY A 353 2.40 3.25 -27.54
CA GLY A 353 2.33 2.18 -28.56
C GLY A 353 3.49 2.16 -29.56
N LYS A 354 4.58 2.90 -29.32
CA LYS A 354 5.78 2.99 -30.18
C LYS A 354 6.80 1.87 -29.90
N LEU A 355 6.42 0.91 -29.07
CA LEU A 355 7.26 -0.18 -28.61
C LEU A 355 6.39 -1.41 -28.36
N VAL A 356 6.74 -2.53 -29.02
CA VAL A 356 6.11 -3.83 -28.77
C VAL A 356 6.88 -4.52 -27.65
N VAL A 357 6.26 -4.53 -26.47
CA VAL A 357 6.92 -4.97 -25.22
C VAL A 357 7.19 -6.47 -25.19
N ALA A 358 6.39 -7.27 -25.91
CA ALA A 358 6.61 -8.70 -26.05
C ALA A 358 8.02 -9.02 -26.60
N ASP A 359 8.58 -8.17 -27.48
CA ASP A 359 9.92 -8.38 -28.03
C ASP A 359 11.03 -8.07 -27.03
N LEU A 360 10.80 -7.14 -26.09
CA LEU A 360 11.74 -6.87 -25.00
C LEU A 360 11.82 -8.04 -24.02
N LEU A 361 10.70 -8.71 -23.75
CA LEU A 361 10.65 -9.87 -22.86
C LEU A 361 11.38 -11.08 -23.46
N LYS A 362 11.31 -11.30 -24.79
CA LYS A 362 12.07 -12.35 -25.49
C LYS A 362 13.59 -12.19 -25.33
N GLY A 363 14.09 -10.96 -25.27
CA GLY A 363 15.51 -10.66 -25.10
C GLY A 363 16.06 -10.95 -23.70
N ARG A 364 15.20 -11.27 -22.73
CA ARG A 364 15.58 -11.61 -21.36
C ARG A 364 15.05 -13.01 -21.04
N PRO A 365 15.76 -14.09 -21.41
CA PRO A 365 15.37 -15.42 -20.98
C PRO A 365 15.25 -15.40 -19.45
N SER A 366 14.09 -15.85 -18.95
CA SER A 366 13.88 -16.08 -17.53
C SER A 366 15.04 -16.95 -17.06
N LYS A 367 16.00 -16.38 -16.31
CA LYS A 367 17.03 -17.22 -15.69
C LYS A 367 16.24 -18.12 -14.76
N PRO A 368 16.24 -19.46 -14.95
CA PRO A 368 15.58 -20.34 -14.01
C PRO A 368 16.33 -20.16 -12.69
N GLY A 369 15.75 -19.36 -11.79
CA GLY A 369 16.19 -19.37 -10.42
C GLY A 369 16.08 -20.82 -9.97
N ARG A 370 17.18 -21.36 -9.42
CA ARG A 370 17.23 -22.71 -8.84
C ARG A 370 16.27 -22.75 -7.64
N HIS A 371 14.97 -22.86 -7.91
CA HIS A 371 13.93 -22.88 -6.90
C HIS A 371 13.42 -24.30 -6.78
N ARG A 372 13.94 -25.00 -5.77
CA ARG A 372 13.44 -26.29 -5.29
C ARG A 372 12.09 -26.05 -4.61
N GLY A 373 11.00 -26.07 -5.37
CA GLY A 373 9.63 -25.97 -4.87
C GLY A 373 8.66 -26.64 -5.83
N GLY A 374 7.67 -27.37 -5.31
CA GLY A 374 6.71 -28.13 -6.10
C GLY A 374 5.90 -27.29 -7.09
N ARG A 375 5.33 -27.94 -8.11
CA ARG A 375 4.37 -27.32 -9.04
C ARG A 375 3.20 -26.73 -8.24
N ILE A 376 3.01 -25.42 -8.30
CA ILE A 376 1.80 -24.75 -7.82
C ILE A 376 0.83 -24.74 -8.99
N GLU A 377 -0.26 -25.50 -8.88
CA GLU A 377 -1.37 -25.42 -9.83
C GLU A 377 -2.06 -24.06 -9.65
N PRO A 378 -2.17 -23.24 -10.72
CA PRO A 378 -2.80 -21.95 -10.62
C PRO A 378 -4.29 -22.12 -10.31
N ARG A 379 -4.76 -21.38 -9.30
CA ARG A 379 -6.17 -21.28 -8.94
C ARG A 379 -6.67 -19.92 -9.38
N ILE A 380 -7.81 -19.93 -10.08
CA ILE A 380 -8.44 -18.71 -10.56
C ILE A 380 -9.87 -18.78 -10.11
N ASP A 381 -10.28 -17.80 -9.32
CA ASP A 381 -11.64 -17.66 -8.84
C ASP A 381 -12.28 -16.38 -9.41
N PHE A 382 -13.58 -16.46 -9.69
CA PHE A 382 -14.35 -15.35 -10.22
C PHE A 382 -15.50 -15.09 -9.26
N ASP A 383 -15.47 -13.94 -8.60
CA ASP A 383 -16.54 -13.50 -7.72
C ASP A 383 -17.39 -12.43 -8.45
N GLN A 384 -18.62 -12.83 -8.77
CA GLN A 384 -19.63 -11.97 -9.39
C GLN A 384 -20.50 -11.23 -8.36
N GLU A 385 -20.34 -11.52 -7.07
CA GLU A 385 -21.07 -10.89 -5.98
C GLU A 385 -20.19 -9.85 -5.25
N ALA A 386 -18.86 -9.92 -5.42
CA ALA A 386 -17.86 -8.99 -4.88
C ALA A 386 -17.97 -7.54 -5.37
N SER A 387 -18.77 -7.27 -6.39
CA SER A 387 -19.06 -5.92 -6.85
C SER A 387 -20.41 -5.99 -7.54
N GLU A 388 -21.20 -4.92 -7.53
CA GLU A 388 -22.46 -4.91 -8.30
C GLU A 388 -22.23 -4.86 -9.81
N THR A 389 -21.04 -4.46 -10.24
CA THR A 389 -20.81 -3.89 -11.57
C THR A 389 -19.51 -4.34 -12.24
N ALA A 390 -18.54 -4.84 -11.48
CA ALA A 390 -17.34 -5.50 -12.01
C ALA A 390 -17.30 -6.97 -11.57
N THR A 391 -16.55 -7.79 -12.30
CA THR A 391 -16.23 -9.15 -11.88
C THR A 391 -14.87 -9.13 -11.21
N LEU A 392 -14.80 -9.60 -9.97
CA LEU A 392 -13.53 -9.78 -9.26
C LEU A 392 -12.91 -11.09 -9.71
N ILE A 393 -11.64 -11.06 -10.14
CA ILE A 393 -10.88 -12.23 -10.54
C ILE A 393 -9.71 -12.38 -9.60
N GLU A 394 -9.72 -13.41 -8.76
CA GLU A 394 -8.62 -13.75 -7.85
C GLU A 394 -7.76 -14.84 -8.48
N ILE A 395 -6.46 -14.60 -8.56
CA ILE A 395 -5.50 -15.48 -9.22
C ILE A 395 -4.38 -15.81 -8.24
N VAL A 396 -4.30 -17.09 -7.87
CA VAL A 396 -3.17 -17.64 -7.11
C VAL A 396 -2.33 -18.46 -8.07
N ALA A 397 -1.11 -18.02 -8.34
CA ALA A 397 -0.20 -18.67 -9.28
C ALA A 397 1.24 -18.64 -8.77
N ARG A 398 2.15 -19.33 -9.47
CA ARG A 398 3.58 -19.20 -9.19
C ARG A 398 4.09 -17.84 -9.66
N ALA A 399 4.76 -17.10 -8.79
CA ALA A 399 5.40 -15.83 -9.16
C ALA A 399 6.51 -16.07 -10.19
N ARG A 400 6.48 -15.31 -11.29
CA ARG A 400 7.49 -15.34 -12.36
C ARG A 400 7.56 -14.00 -13.08
N THR A 401 8.71 -13.71 -13.70
CA THR A 401 8.85 -12.53 -14.57
C THR A 401 7.83 -12.59 -15.70
N GLY A 402 7.14 -11.47 -15.92
CA GLY A 402 6.13 -11.34 -16.96
C GLY A 402 4.74 -11.91 -16.61
N LEU A 403 4.53 -12.52 -15.45
CA LEU A 403 3.21 -13.05 -15.07
C LEU A 403 2.10 -12.00 -15.21
N LEU A 404 2.29 -10.83 -14.58
CA LEU A 404 1.32 -9.74 -14.65
C LEU A 404 1.05 -9.28 -16.09
N PHE A 405 2.09 -9.24 -16.94
CA PHE A 405 1.94 -8.91 -18.35
C PHE A 405 1.05 -9.93 -19.07
N ASP A 406 1.30 -11.22 -18.86
CA ASP A 406 0.55 -12.29 -19.51
C ASP A 406 -0.91 -12.32 -19.05
N LEU A 407 -1.15 -12.15 -17.74
CA LEU A 407 -2.50 -12.05 -17.17
C LEU A 407 -3.24 -10.82 -17.71
N ALA A 408 -2.63 -9.64 -17.64
CA ALA A 408 -3.24 -8.40 -18.14
C ALA A 408 -3.47 -8.43 -19.66
N GLN A 409 -2.58 -9.09 -20.41
CA GLN A 409 -2.74 -9.29 -21.84
C GLN A 409 -3.91 -10.23 -22.16
N ALA A 410 -4.08 -11.32 -21.40
CA ALA A 410 -5.21 -12.23 -21.56
C ALA A 410 -6.55 -11.51 -21.30
N ILE A 411 -6.63 -10.71 -20.23
CA ILE A 411 -7.82 -9.89 -19.91
C ILE A 411 -8.11 -8.90 -21.05
N SER A 412 -7.09 -8.18 -21.52
CA SER A 412 -7.25 -7.20 -22.60
C SER A 412 -7.64 -7.85 -23.94
N LYS A 413 -7.11 -9.04 -24.26
CA LYS A 413 -7.45 -9.82 -25.48
C LYS A 413 -8.93 -10.24 -25.48
N ALA A 414 -9.50 -10.49 -24.30
CA ALA A 414 -10.92 -10.80 -24.13
C ALA A 414 -11.82 -9.55 -24.26
N GLY A 415 -11.28 -8.38 -24.59
CA GLY A 415 -12.03 -7.12 -24.71
C GLY A 415 -12.47 -6.55 -23.37
N CYS A 416 -11.89 -7.03 -22.27
CA CYS A 416 -12.21 -6.57 -20.93
C CYS A 416 -11.28 -5.42 -20.50
N GLN A 417 -11.79 -4.54 -19.65
CA GLN A 417 -11.06 -3.42 -19.05
C GLN A 417 -10.66 -3.78 -17.61
N ILE A 418 -9.41 -3.48 -17.25
CA ILE A 418 -8.90 -3.63 -15.88
C ILE A 418 -9.11 -2.30 -15.17
N ASP A 419 -9.95 -2.31 -14.14
CA ASP A 419 -10.15 -1.14 -13.30
C ASP A 419 -9.20 -1.16 -12.10
N VAL A 420 -8.89 -2.31 -11.49
CA VAL A 420 -7.91 -2.39 -10.38
C VAL A 420 -7.12 -3.65 -10.53
N VAL A 421 -5.86 -3.61 -10.11
CA VAL A 421 -5.10 -4.84 -9.86
C VAL A 421 -4.33 -4.79 -8.54
N LEU A 422 -4.79 -5.55 -7.56
CA LEU A 422 -4.03 -5.72 -6.34
C LEU A 422 -3.04 -6.86 -6.57
N ILE A 423 -1.76 -6.55 -6.56
CA ILE A 423 -0.68 -7.52 -6.72
C ILE A 423 -0.14 -7.81 -5.32
N ASP A 424 -0.13 -9.07 -4.92
CA ASP A 424 0.58 -9.53 -3.73
C ASP A 424 1.49 -10.68 -4.15
N THR A 425 2.73 -10.68 -3.69
CA THR A 425 3.68 -11.77 -3.95
C THR A 425 4.20 -12.31 -2.64
N ARG A 426 3.79 -13.53 -2.29
CA ARG A 426 4.20 -14.23 -1.07
C ARG A 426 5.22 -15.31 -1.41
N ALA A 427 6.48 -15.11 -1.02
CA ALA A 427 7.60 -16.02 -1.28
C ALA A 427 7.77 -16.39 -2.78
N HIS A 428 7.05 -17.42 -3.26
CA HIS A 428 7.07 -17.89 -4.65
C HIS A 428 5.67 -17.95 -5.29
N GLN A 429 4.65 -17.41 -4.61
CA GLN A 429 3.27 -17.34 -5.09
C GLN A 429 2.89 -15.88 -5.37
N ALA A 430 2.27 -15.64 -6.51
CA ALA A 430 1.53 -14.43 -6.82
C ALA A 430 0.07 -14.65 -6.41
N LEU A 431 -0.48 -13.66 -5.72
CA LEU A 431 -1.89 -13.51 -5.36
C LEU A 431 -2.34 -12.19 -5.99
N ASP A 432 -2.87 -12.28 -7.20
CA ASP A 432 -3.28 -11.12 -7.98
C ASP A 432 -4.81 -11.04 -8.00
N VAL A 433 -5.36 -9.88 -7.67
CA VAL A 433 -6.81 -9.62 -7.70
C VAL A 433 -7.10 -8.55 -8.73
N PHE A 434 -7.87 -8.89 -9.76
CA PHE A 434 -8.28 -7.97 -10.81
C PHE A 434 -9.75 -7.62 -10.66
N TYR A 435 -10.08 -6.33 -10.69
CA TYR A 435 -11.44 -5.87 -10.90
C TYR A 435 -11.60 -5.61 -12.39
N VAL A 436 -12.44 -6.42 -13.04
CA VAL A 436 -12.55 -6.45 -14.49
C VAL A 436 -13.98 -6.13 -14.92
N THR A 437 -14.10 -5.25 -15.90
CA THR A 437 -15.38 -4.93 -16.54
C THR A 437 -15.36 -5.30 -18.02
N TYR A 438 -16.54 -5.58 -18.56
CA TYR A 438 -16.79 -5.81 -19.97
C TYR A 438 -17.93 -4.89 -20.40
N GLN A 439 -17.67 -4.01 -21.37
CA GLN A 439 -18.64 -3.01 -21.86
C GLN A 439 -19.28 -2.17 -20.73
N GLY A 440 -18.51 -1.85 -19.68
CA GLY A 440 -18.97 -1.05 -18.55
C GLY A 440 -19.77 -1.81 -17.48
N GLY A 441 -19.86 -3.14 -17.57
CA GLY A 441 -20.50 -3.98 -16.57
C GLY A 441 -19.73 -5.28 -16.28
N LYS A 442 -20.39 -6.24 -15.61
CA LYS A 442 -19.80 -7.54 -15.29
C LYS A 442 -19.54 -8.39 -16.52
N LEU A 443 -18.59 -9.32 -16.39
CA LEU A 443 -18.35 -10.32 -17.42
C LEU A 443 -19.55 -11.26 -17.51
N PRO A 444 -20.14 -11.46 -18.69
CA PRO A 444 -21.18 -12.46 -18.87
C PRO A 444 -20.61 -13.87 -18.62
N PRO A 445 -21.39 -14.82 -18.08
CA PRO A 445 -20.87 -16.14 -17.69
C PRO A 445 -20.08 -16.89 -18.77
N PRO A 446 -20.46 -16.89 -20.07
CA PRO A 446 -19.66 -17.53 -21.10
C PRO A 446 -18.27 -16.89 -21.30
N LEU A 447 -18.18 -15.56 -21.18
CA LEU A 447 -16.92 -14.83 -21.29
C LEU A 447 -16.03 -15.09 -20.07
N ALA A 448 -16.63 -15.12 -18.87
CA ALA A 448 -15.92 -15.44 -17.64
C ALA A 448 -15.28 -16.83 -17.71
N GLU A 449 -15.98 -17.84 -18.22
CA GLU A 449 -15.45 -19.20 -18.35
C GLU A 449 -14.35 -19.31 -19.41
N ALA A 450 -14.52 -18.66 -20.57
CA ALA A 450 -13.48 -18.59 -21.59
C ALA A 450 -12.21 -17.90 -21.06
N LEU A 451 -12.38 -16.76 -20.37
CA LEU A 451 -11.28 -16.00 -19.77
C LEU A 451 -10.59 -16.81 -18.66
N ARG A 452 -11.34 -17.58 -17.85
CA ARG A 452 -10.76 -18.48 -16.84
C ARG A 452 -9.78 -19.47 -17.48
N GLY A 453 -10.13 -20.04 -18.62
CA GLY A 453 -9.25 -20.94 -19.38
C GLY A 453 -7.98 -20.26 -19.91
N GLU A 454 -8.10 -19.05 -20.47
CA GLU A 454 -6.97 -18.25 -20.94
C GLU A 454 -6.03 -17.83 -19.79
N LEU A 455 -6.59 -17.34 -18.68
CA LEU A 455 -5.83 -16.97 -17.50
C LEU A 455 -5.10 -18.17 -16.90
N ARG A 456 -5.73 -19.36 -16.92
CA ARG A 456 -5.07 -20.59 -16.44
C ARG A 456 -3.88 -20.96 -17.29
N ARG A 457 -3.99 -20.82 -18.62
CA ARG A 457 -2.86 -21.01 -19.55
C ARG A 457 -1.76 -19.97 -19.30
N ALA A 458 -2.10 -18.69 -19.26
CA ALA A 458 -1.16 -17.62 -18.96
C ALA A 458 -0.43 -17.87 -17.62
N ALA A 459 -1.14 -18.27 -16.56
CA ALA A 459 -0.53 -18.58 -15.27
C ALA A 459 0.37 -19.84 -15.30
N SER A 460 0.13 -20.78 -16.23
CA SER A 460 0.81 -22.08 -16.32
C SER A 460 2.01 -22.11 -17.28
N GLU A 461 2.09 -21.20 -18.25
CA GLU A 461 3.02 -21.21 -19.41
C GLU A 461 4.53 -20.99 -19.10
N ALA A 462 5.02 -21.53 -17.98
CA ALA A 462 6.45 -21.68 -17.69
C ALA A 462 6.94 -23.14 -17.70
N ALA A 463 6.19 -24.07 -18.30
CA ALA A 463 6.54 -25.49 -18.37
C ALA A 463 6.82 -26.03 -19.79
N ALA A 464 6.76 -25.20 -20.83
CA ALA A 464 6.81 -25.66 -22.23
C ALA A 464 8.18 -25.55 -22.93
N ASP A 465 9.14 -24.80 -22.38
CA ASP A 465 10.49 -24.73 -22.94
C ASP A 465 11.48 -25.42 -21.98
N ALA A 466 11.53 -26.76 -22.06
CA ALA A 466 12.56 -27.60 -21.46
C ALA A 466 13.32 -28.35 -22.56
#